data_AF-A0A2A4QVR2-F1
#
_entry.id   AF-A0A2A4QVR2-F1
#
_cell.length_a   1.000
_cell.length_b   1.000
_cell.length_c   1.000
_cell.angle_alpha   90.00
_cell.angle_beta   90.00
_cell.angle_gamma   90.00
#
_symmetry.space_group_name_H-M   'P 1'
#
loop_
_entity.id
_entity.type
_entity.pdbx_description
1 polymer ?
#
loop_
_entity_poly.entity_id
_entity_poly.type
_entity_poly.pdbx_seq_one_letter_code
_entity_poly.pdbx_strand_id
1 'polypeptide(L)'
;MQHQLKQPWTWLKAKEPYFFCASYACDTIYFNTTGDMIDGAALRQKVGVKSKDDSALICYCFDVSRATARNNPDAKAYVVAQTKQKLCACHVRNPSGKCCLKDFAIVEGAS
;
A
#
# COMPACT_ATOMS: atom_id res chain seq x y z
N MET A 1 -4.23 -8.97 3.10
CA MET A 1 -2.98 -8.95 3.90
C MET A 1 -2.07 -10.17 3.70
N GLN A 2 -2.56 -11.40 3.48
CA GLN A 2 -1.72 -12.62 3.42
C GLN A 2 -0.49 -12.50 2.51
N HIS A 3 -0.70 -11.99 1.29
CA HIS A 3 0.36 -11.78 0.29
C HIS A 3 1.40 -10.72 0.67
N GLN A 4 1.16 -9.96 1.74
CA GLN A 4 2.00 -8.87 2.19
C GLN A 4 3.00 -9.33 3.26
N LEU A 5 2.74 -10.44 3.94
CA LEU A 5 3.52 -10.93 5.08
C LEU A 5 4.62 -11.90 4.66
N LYS A 6 5.80 -11.82 5.31
CA LYS A 6 6.89 -12.79 5.13
C LYS A 6 6.49 -14.20 5.57
N GLN A 7 5.73 -14.30 6.66
CA GLN A 7 5.26 -15.56 7.26
C GLN A 7 3.77 -15.45 7.66
N PRO A 8 2.83 -15.52 6.71
CA PRO A 8 1.42 -15.30 6.99
C PRO A 8 0.81 -16.31 7.97
N TRP A 9 1.32 -17.55 8.02
CA TRP A 9 0.85 -18.61 8.94
C TRP A 9 1.09 -18.28 10.43
N THR A 10 1.99 -17.35 10.74
CA THR A 10 2.23 -16.89 12.11
C THR A 10 1.06 -16.04 12.62
N TRP A 11 0.42 -15.28 11.72
CA TRP A 11 -0.58 -14.27 12.05
C TRP A 11 -2.02 -14.71 11.77
N LEU A 12 -2.23 -15.47 10.69
CA LEU A 12 -3.56 -15.87 10.21
C LEU A 12 -4.07 -17.15 10.89
N LYS A 13 -3.81 -17.32 12.19
CA LYS A 13 -4.21 -18.52 12.95
C LYS A 13 -5.69 -18.52 13.31
N ALA A 14 -6.28 -17.34 13.50
CA ALA A 14 -7.71 -17.15 13.77
C ALA A 14 -8.42 -16.58 12.53
N LYS A 15 -9.73 -16.83 12.40
CA LYS A 15 -10.59 -16.22 11.37
C LYS A 15 -10.95 -14.75 11.69
N GLU A 16 -10.12 -14.06 12.46
CA GLU A 16 -10.40 -12.68 12.86
C GLU A 16 -10.07 -11.71 11.71
N PRO A 17 -10.92 -10.71 11.47
CA PRO A 17 -10.64 -9.69 10.48
C PRO A 17 -9.50 -8.80 10.96
N TYR A 18 -8.55 -8.57 10.06
CA TYR A 18 -7.50 -7.57 10.25
C TYR A 18 -7.81 -6.31 9.45
N PHE A 19 -7.42 -5.17 10.02
CA PHE A 19 -7.61 -3.84 9.49
C PHE A 19 -6.26 -3.21 9.16
N PHE A 20 -6.22 -2.40 8.10
CA PHE A 20 -5.03 -1.64 7.73
C PHE A 20 -5.00 -0.30 8.46
N CYS A 21 -3.91 0.01 9.13
CA CYS A 21 -3.67 1.31 9.75
C CYS A 21 -3.12 2.30 8.72
N ALA A 22 -3.95 3.25 8.29
CA ALA A 22 -3.54 4.28 7.32
C ALA A 22 -2.81 5.49 7.95
N SER A 23 -2.76 5.59 9.28
CA SER A 23 -2.11 6.71 9.97
C SER A 23 -0.61 6.73 9.70
N TYR A 24 -0.08 7.87 9.24
CA TYR A 24 1.36 8.04 8.97
C TYR A 24 2.21 7.90 10.24
N ALA A 25 1.71 8.36 11.39
CA ALA A 25 2.45 8.43 12.65
C ALA A 25 2.47 7.12 13.47
N CYS A 26 1.98 6.02 12.89
CA CYS A 26 1.82 4.74 13.57
C CYS A 26 2.62 3.66 12.84
N ASP A 27 3.49 2.95 13.57
CA ASP A 27 4.34 1.89 13.00
C ASP A 27 3.56 0.61 12.67
N THR A 28 2.40 0.42 13.29
CA THR A 28 1.49 -0.67 12.98
C THR A 28 0.97 -0.54 11.55
N ILE A 29 1.04 -1.65 10.80
CA ILE A 29 0.50 -1.79 9.46
C ILE A 29 -0.87 -2.46 9.50
N TYR A 30 -0.96 -3.61 10.17
CA TYR A 30 -2.22 -4.33 10.37
C TYR A 30 -2.49 -4.53 11.85
N PHE A 31 -3.77 -4.49 12.23
CA PHE A 31 -4.22 -4.79 13.58
C PHE A 31 -5.56 -5.51 13.55
N ASN A 32 -5.93 -6.18 14.64
CA ASN A 32 -7.26 -6.76 14.81
C ASN A 32 -7.88 -6.32 16.14
N THR A 33 -9.12 -6.75 16.40
CA THR A 33 -9.87 -6.42 17.63
C THR A 33 -9.46 -7.26 18.84
N THR A 34 -8.65 -8.30 18.65
CA THR A 34 -8.16 -9.17 19.74
C THR A 34 -6.78 -8.73 20.27
N GLY A 35 -6.22 -7.65 19.73
CA GLY A 35 -4.98 -7.03 20.22
C GLY A 35 -3.73 -7.32 19.38
N ASP A 36 -3.84 -8.05 18.27
CA ASP A 36 -2.70 -8.26 17.38
C ASP A 36 -2.30 -6.94 16.71
N MET A 37 -0.99 -6.67 16.68
CA MET A 37 -0.40 -5.55 15.96
C MET A 37 0.78 -6.05 15.14
N ILE A 38 0.74 -5.79 13.83
CA ILE A 38 1.74 -6.21 12.85
C ILE A 38 2.41 -4.96 12.31
N ASP A 39 3.71 -4.83 12.55
CA ASP A 39 4.53 -3.72 12.05
C ASP A 39 5.12 -4.01 10.65
N GLY A 40 5.90 -3.05 10.14
CA GLY A 40 6.55 -3.16 8.84
C GLY A 40 7.63 -4.26 8.73
N ALA A 41 8.22 -4.72 9.84
CA ALA A 41 9.27 -5.74 9.81
C ALA A 41 8.71 -7.11 9.37
N ALA A 42 7.45 -7.39 9.70
CA ALA A 42 6.74 -8.60 9.28
C ALA A 42 6.34 -8.61 7.79
N LEU A 43 6.39 -7.46 7.11
CA LEU A 43 5.99 -7.33 5.70
C LEU A 43 7.14 -7.62 4.72
N ARG A 44 6.77 -8.08 3.53
CA ARG A 44 7.70 -8.34 2.40
C ARG A 44 8.23 -7.06 1.76
N GLN A 45 7.44 -5.99 1.82
CA GLN A 45 7.74 -4.72 1.18
C GLN A 45 7.45 -3.57 2.13
N LYS A 46 8.17 -2.45 1.95
CA LYS A 46 7.89 -1.20 2.67
C LYS A 46 6.49 -0.69 2.30
N VAL A 47 5.79 -0.13 3.28
CA VAL A 47 4.47 0.46 3.06
C VAL A 47 4.63 1.95 2.79
N GLY A 48 4.35 2.37 1.56
CA GLY A 48 4.56 3.74 1.09
C GLY A 48 3.85 4.81 1.91
N VAL A 49 2.64 4.56 2.43
CA VAL A 49 1.92 5.53 3.29
C VAL A 49 2.62 5.78 4.64
N LYS A 50 3.55 4.91 5.05
CA LYS A 50 4.31 5.02 6.30
C LYS A 50 5.68 5.66 6.13
N SER A 51 6.06 6.02 4.90
CA SER A 51 7.35 6.60 4.58
C SER A 51 7.19 8.00 4.00
N LYS A 52 8.13 8.90 4.29
CA LYS A 52 8.25 10.22 3.61
C LYS A 52 9.18 10.17 2.39
N ASP A 53 9.92 9.08 2.22
CA ASP A 53 10.90 8.88 1.16
C ASP A 53 10.29 8.99 -0.25
N ASP A 54 11.06 9.55 -1.16
CA ASP A 54 10.74 9.69 -2.59
C ASP A 54 10.61 8.33 -3.29
N SER A 55 11.31 7.31 -2.81
CA SER A 55 11.20 5.92 -3.27
C SER A 55 9.94 5.21 -2.77
N ALA A 56 9.16 5.81 -1.86
CA ALA A 56 7.94 5.21 -1.35
C ALA A 56 6.91 4.97 -2.47
N LEU A 57 6.37 3.75 -2.52
CA LEU A 57 5.39 3.39 -3.55
C LEU A 57 4.02 4.06 -3.33
N ILE A 58 3.48 4.62 -4.42
CA ILE A 58 2.08 5.01 -4.55
C ILE A 58 1.31 3.84 -5.19
N CYS A 59 1.76 3.36 -6.36
CA CYS A 59 1.12 2.24 -7.06
C CYS A 59 1.97 0.97 -6.97
N TYR A 60 1.51 0.00 -6.20
CA TYR A 60 2.15 -1.32 -6.09
C TYR A 60 1.91 -2.25 -7.29
N CYS A 61 0.96 -1.91 -8.19
CA CYS A 61 0.71 -2.74 -9.37
C CYS A 61 1.78 -2.57 -10.44
N PHE A 62 2.35 -1.37 -10.55
CA PHE A 62 3.29 -0.98 -11.60
C PHE A 62 4.51 -0.24 -11.04
N ASP A 63 4.81 -0.45 -9.75
CA ASP A 63 5.97 0.10 -9.03
C ASP A 63 6.17 1.62 -9.21
N VAL A 64 5.07 2.37 -9.20
CA VAL A 64 5.12 3.84 -9.27
C VAL A 64 5.44 4.39 -7.87
N SER A 65 6.63 4.94 -7.73
CA SER A 65 7.08 5.67 -6.53
C SER A 65 6.54 7.11 -6.49
N ARG A 66 6.70 7.81 -5.36
CA ARG A 66 6.38 9.24 -5.25
C ARG A 66 7.21 10.10 -6.20
N ALA A 67 8.50 9.82 -6.30
CA ALA A 67 9.36 10.51 -7.27
C ALA A 67 8.90 10.26 -8.70
N THR A 68 8.58 9.01 -9.05
CA THR A 68 8.05 8.69 -10.38
C THR A 68 6.74 9.43 -10.65
N ALA A 69 5.81 9.44 -9.69
CA ALA A 69 4.53 10.13 -9.86
C ALA A 69 4.66 11.65 -9.97
N ARG A 70 5.64 12.27 -9.30
CA ARG A 70 5.93 13.71 -9.42
C ARG A 70 6.62 14.07 -10.73
N ASN A 71 7.63 13.27 -11.11
CA ASN A 71 8.55 13.64 -12.18
C ASN A 71 8.14 13.08 -13.55
N ASN A 72 7.17 12.17 -13.60
CA ASN A 72 6.66 11.60 -14.83
C ASN A 72 5.13 11.85 -14.95
N PRO A 73 4.70 12.83 -15.77
CA PRO A 73 3.28 13.16 -15.93
C PRO A 73 2.47 11.99 -16.52
N ASP A 74 3.10 11.07 -17.25
CA ASP A 74 2.43 9.91 -17.85
C ASP A 74 2.15 8.79 -16.84
N ALA A 75 2.82 8.78 -15.68
CA ALA A 75 2.69 7.70 -14.70
C ALA A 75 1.25 7.54 -14.21
N LYS A 76 0.58 8.65 -13.84
CA LYS A 76 -0.82 8.61 -13.40
C LYS A 76 -1.74 8.21 -14.55
N ALA A 77 -1.54 8.76 -15.75
CA ALA A 77 -2.33 8.45 -16.93
C ALA A 77 -2.27 6.96 -17.28
N TYR A 78 -1.08 6.37 -17.24
CA TYR A 78 -0.86 4.94 -17.43
C TYR A 78 -1.62 4.12 -16.38
N VAL A 79 -1.47 4.42 -15.09
CA VAL A 79 -2.16 3.69 -14.01
C VAL A 79 -3.69 3.78 -14.16
N VAL A 80 -4.22 4.93 -14.55
CA VAL A 80 -5.65 5.12 -14.85
C VAL A 80 -6.09 4.20 -16.00
N ALA A 81 -5.34 4.19 -17.11
CA ALA A 81 -5.64 3.35 -18.27
C ALA A 81 -5.65 1.85 -17.92
N GLN A 82 -4.62 1.37 -17.21
CA GLN A 82 -4.54 -0.03 -16.78
C GLN A 82 -5.66 -0.42 -15.80
N THR A 83 -6.05 0.50 -14.91
CA THR A 83 -7.17 0.29 -13.98
C THR A 83 -8.49 0.14 -14.73
N LYS A 84 -8.75 0.96 -15.77
CA LYS A 84 -9.95 0.85 -16.62
C LYS A 84 -10.01 -0.49 -17.36
N GLN A 85 -8.86 -1.00 -17.79
CA GLN A 85 -8.73 -2.30 -18.43
C GLN A 85 -8.78 -3.48 -17.45
N LYS A 86 -8.96 -3.23 -16.14
CA LYS A 86 -8.97 -4.26 -15.09
C LYS A 86 -7.67 -5.05 -14.99
N LEU A 87 -6.54 -4.46 -15.38
CA LEU A 87 -5.21 -5.06 -15.32
C LEU A 87 -4.50 -4.85 -13.96
N CYS A 88 -5.13 -4.13 -13.04
CA CYS A 88 -4.64 -3.92 -11.69
C CYS A 88 -5.03 -5.07 -10.75
N ALA A 89 -4.08 -5.50 -9.91
CA ALA A 89 -4.31 -6.44 -8.81
C ALA A 89 -4.23 -5.76 -7.44
N CYS A 90 -4.77 -4.54 -7.31
CA CYS A 90 -4.57 -3.68 -6.12
C CYS A 90 -5.10 -4.30 -4.81
N HIS A 91 -6.18 -5.09 -4.87
CA HIS A 91 -6.69 -5.83 -3.71
C HIS A 91 -5.70 -6.85 -3.13
N VAL A 92 -4.77 -7.34 -3.96
CA VAL A 92 -3.69 -8.24 -3.55
C VAL A 92 -2.40 -7.47 -3.28
N ARG A 93 -1.99 -6.58 -4.20
CA ARG A 93 -0.66 -5.97 -4.24
C ARG A 93 -0.52 -4.77 -3.31
N ASN A 94 -1.57 -3.96 -3.12
CA ASN A 94 -1.51 -2.82 -2.21
C ASN A 94 -1.75 -3.33 -0.77
N PRO A 95 -0.87 -3.04 0.20
CA PRO A 95 -1.09 -3.40 1.61
C PRO A 95 -2.46 -2.99 2.16
N SER A 96 -2.99 -1.84 1.73
CA SER A 96 -4.33 -1.38 2.16
C SER A 96 -5.50 -2.17 1.57
N GLY A 97 -5.24 -2.99 0.54
CA GLY A 97 -6.26 -3.64 -0.28
C GLY A 97 -7.05 -2.69 -1.19
N LYS A 98 -6.68 -1.40 -1.25
CA LYS A 98 -7.39 -0.37 -2.02
C LYS A 98 -6.64 0.03 -3.29
N CYS A 99 -7.36 0.59 -4.25
CA CYS A 99 -6.76 1.18 -5.45
C CYS A 99 -5.88 2.39 -5.08
N CYS A 100 -4.68 2.45 -5.65
CA CYS A 100 -3.70 3.51 -5.40
C CYS A 100 -4.06 4.87 -6.02
N LEU A 101 -5.06 4.94 -6.91
CA LEU A 101 -5.40 6.18 -7.62
C LEU A 101 -5.74 7.32 -6.66
N LYS A 102 -6.34 7.02 -5.50
CA LYS A 102 -6.60 8.01 -4.45
C LYS A 102 -5.31 8.61 -3.89
N ASP A 103 -4.24 7.83 -3.82
CA ASP A 103 -2.99 8.20 -3.16
C ASP A 103 -2.10 9.09 -4.05
N PHE A 104 -2.42 9.25 -5.35
CA PHE A 104 -1.77 10.24 -6.20
C PHE A 104 -2.00 11.68 -5.71
N ALA A 105 -3.11 11.95 -5.01
CA ALA A 105 -3.37 13.26 -4.41
C ALA A 105 -2.28 13.71 -3.42
N ILE A 106 -1.54 12.76 -2.82
CA ILE A 106 -0.43 13.04 -1.89
C ILE A 106 0.69 13.83 -2.59
N VAL A 107 0.92 13.57 -3.88
CA VAL A 107 1.97 14.25 -4.65
C VAL A 107 1.45 15.41 -5.49
N GLU A 108 0.14 15.46 -5.73
CA GLU A 108 -0.51 16.54 -6.49
C GLU A 108 -0.84 17.76 -5.61
N GLY A 109 -0.98 17.58 -4.29
CA GLY A 109 -1.26 18.64 -3.32
C GLY A 109 -0.04 19.23 -2.61
N ALA A 110 1.18 18.91 -3.05
CA ALA A 110 2.43 19.48 -2.54
C ALA A 110 2.88 20.70 -3.35
N SER A 111 1.93 21.59 -3.67
CA SER A 111 2.16 22.92 -4.27
C SER A 111 2.16 23.99 -3.19
#